data_AF-A0A367IIX7-F1
#
_entry.id   AF-A0A367IIX7-F1
#
_cell.length_a   1.000
_cell.length_b   1.000
_cell.length_c   1.000
_cell.angle_alpha   90.00
_cell.angle_beta   90.00
_cell.angle_gamma   90.00
#
_symmetry.space_group_name_H-M   'P 1'
#
loop_
_entity.id
_entity.type
_entity.pdbx_description
1 polymer ?
#
loop_
_entity_poly.entity_id
_entity_poly.type
_entity_poly.pdbx_seq_one_letter_code
_entity_poly.pdbx_strand_id
1 'polypeptide(L)'
;MEEQTGNLELDLYVLPETFHTIIGHLCRPLTPQEIMFFVNEKPQIAIELLEASEELGLEPLLEHLLLALNQNLNNQKTAMTYIDAMEPYQPLEEEEPRHWVEALEESVVTYLVAVMPTQLEAFSPTIKLSGNVNIGQITACGYMPSRTPPMRGVMDLSHVYASLPQHLMIRCLESPKLTVQDAIQRTLFAKQVLSIANRLKQGENGNLMAVMRFEKGKDTISIVKQTNLKKGVWDPKLYNLSS
;
A
#
# COMPACT_ATOMS: atom_id res chain seq x y z
N MET A 1 18.37 40.35 36.18
CA MET A 1 18.47 39.37 35.10
C MET A 1 17.19 38.57 35.18
N GLU A 2 16.25 38.84 34.29
CA GLU A 2 15.06 38.01 34.14
C GLU A 2 15.48 36.80 33.31
N GLU A 3 15.46 35.60 33.91
CA GLU A 3 15.54 34.35 33.16
C GLU A 3 14.28 34.28 32.29
N GLN A 4 14.46 34.45 30.98
CA GLN A 4 13.47 34.01 30.02
C GLN A 4 13.39 32.48 30.14
N THR A 5 12.49 31.99 30.97
CA THR A 5 12.01 30.61 30.89
C THR A 5 11.35 30.47 29.53
N GLY A 6 12.12 30.06 28.53
CA GLY A 6 11.59 29.68 27.23
C GLY A 6 10.65 28.51 27.46
N ASN A 7 9.34 28.74 27.34
CA ASN A 7 8.39 27.65 27.26
C ASN A 7 8.66 26.94 25.94
N LEU A 8 9.09 25.69 26.02
CA LEU A 8 9.13 24.80 24.87
C LEU A 8 7.74 24.17 24.76
N GLU A 9 6.97 24.61 23.78
CA GLU A 9 5.66 24.02 23.48
C GLU A 9 5.90 22.85 22.51
N LEU A 10 5.40 21.67 22.87
CA LEU A 10 5.54 20.45 22.09
C LEU A 10 4.14 20.06 21.60
N ASP A 11 3.85 20.40 20.34
CA ASP A 11 2.55 20.14 19.72
C ASP A 11 2.50 18.71 19.18
N LEU A 12 2.15 17.76 20.05
CA LEU A 12 1.88 16.39 19.64
C LEU A 12 0.42 16.24 19.22
N TYR A 13 0.19 15.84 17.96
CA TYR A 13 -1.12 15.45 17.47
C TYR A 13 -1.49 14.05 17.96
N VAL A 14 -1.70 13.91 19.27
CA VAL A 14 -2.04 12.64 19.92
C VAL A 14 -3.24 12.78 20.84
N LEU A 15 -3.96 11.69 21.06
CA LEU A 15 -5.06 11.66 22.02
C LEU A 15 -4.53 11.88 23.45
N PRO A 16 -5.37 12.41 24.35
CA PRO A 16 -5.00 12.56 25.75
C PRO A 16 -4.50 11.25 26.36
N GLU A 17 -5.11 10.11 26.02
CA GLU A 17 -4.68 8.81 26.54
C GLU A 17 -3.24 8.46 26.13
N THR A 18 -2.88 8.70 24.87
CA THR A 18 -1.52 8.51 24.36
C THR A 18 -0.53 9.42 25.08
N PHE A 19 -0.90 10.68 25.30
CA PHE A 19 -0.07 11.61 26.05
C PHE A 19 0.20 11.14 27.49
N HIS A 20 -0.82 10.67 28.20
CA HIS A 20 -0.61 10.11 29.55
C HIS A 20 0.26 8.84 29.50
N THR A 21 0.12 8.04 28.45
CA THR A 21 0.90 6.82 28.28
C THR A 21 2.38 7.12 28.05
N ILE A 22 2.73 8.13 27.25
CA ILE A 22 4.13 8.50 27.00
C ILE A 22 4.77 9.12 28.25
N ILE A 23 4.07 9.98 28.98
CA ILE A 23 4.55 10.50 30.27
C ILE A 23 4.73 9.36 31.28
N GLY A 24 3.81 8.40 31.28
CA GLY A 24 3.93 7.17 32.06
C GLY A 24 5.19 6.37 31.70
N HIS A 25 5.49 6.23 30.40
CA HIS A 25 6.69 5.56 29.91
C HIS A 25 7.98 6.23 30.41
N LEU A 26 8.04 7.56 30.39
CA LEU A 26 9.19 8.32 30.88
C LEU A 26 9.43 8.11 32.38
N CYS A 27 8.35 7.92 33.16
CA CYS A 27 8.45 7.60 34.59
C CYS A 27 8.79 6.12 34.84
N ARG A 28 8.22 5.22 34.03
CA ARG A 28 8.41 3.78 34.10
C ARG A 28 8.29 3.19 32.69
N PRO A 29 9.37 2.61 32.14
CA PRO A 29 9.33 2.05 30.80
C PRO A 29 8.20 1.04 30.60
N LEU A 30 7.51 1.16 29.47
CA LEU A 30 6.50 0.21 29.05
C LEU A 30 7.13 -1.16 28.85
N THR A 31 6.49 -2.17 29.42
CA THR A 31 6.90 -3.56 29.27
C THR A 31 6.46 -4.10 27.90
N PRO A 32 7.10 -5.16 27.38
CA PRO A 32 6.67 -5.79 26.13
C PRO A 32 5.21 -6.25 26.14
N GLN A 33 4.69 -6.65 27.30
CA GLN A 33 3.29 -7.08 27.45
C GLN A 33 2.33 -5.90 27.28
N GLU A 34 2.67 -4.73 27.82
CA GLU A 34 1.87 -3.52 27.67
C GLU A 34 1.89 -3.01 26.23
N ILE A 35 3.06 -3.06 25.57
CA ILE A 35 3.19 -2.74 24.15
C ILE A 35 2.28 -3.65 23.31
N MET A 36 2.35 -4.96 23.52
CA MET A 36 1.48 -5.91 22.82
C MET A 36 -0.01 -5.69 23.12
N PHE A 37 -0.36 -5.30 24.35
CA PHE A 37 -1.73 -4.95 24.69
C PHE A 37 -2.23 -3.76 23.85
N PHE A 38 -1.45 -2.67 23.75
CA PHE A 38 -1.82 -1.53 22.92
C PHE A 38 -1.95 -1.93 21.45
N VAL A 39 -1.00 -2.68 20.91
CA VAL A 39 -1.02 -3.14 19.51
C VAL A 39 -2.26 -3.98 19.18
N ASN A 40 -2.75 -4.79 20.12
CA ASN A 40 -3.90 -5.67 19.92
C ASN A 40 -5.25 -4.99 20.18
N GLU A 41 -5.36 -4.27 21.29
CA GLU A 41 -6.64 -3.75 21.78
C GLU A 41 -6.86 -2.27 21.44
N LYS A 42 -5.77 -1.50 21.30
CA LYS A 42 -5.80 -0.05 21.06
C LYS A 42 -4.78 0.36 19.98
N PRO A 43 -4.89 -0.16 18.75
CA PRO A 43 -3.90 0.07 17.70
C PRO A 43 -3.71 1.55 17.34
N GLN A 44 -4.76 2.36 17.48
CA GLN A 44 -4.67 3.82 17.34
C GLN A 44 -3.62 4.41 18.29
N ILE A 45 -3.69 4.06 19.58
CA ILE A 45 -2.73 4.54 20.60
C ILE A 45 -1.33 4.02 20.29
N ALA A 46 -1.19 2.77 19.88
CA ALA A 46 0.11 2.21 19.51
C ALA A 46 0.78 2.99 18.35
N ILE A 47 -0.01 3.43 17.37
CA ILE A 47 0.45 4.24 16.24
C ILE A 47 0.77 5.67 16.67
N GLU A 48 -0.08 6.31 17.48
CA GLU A 48 0.20 7.65 18.03
C GLU A 48 1.44 7.65 18.95
N LEU A 49 1.72 6.53 19.63
CA LEU A 49 2.95 6.36 20.40
C LEU A 49 4.19 6.29 19.51
N LEU A 50 4.09 5.89 18.23
CA LEU A 50 5.21 5.98 17.30
C LEU A 50 5.58 7.44 17.06
N GLU A 51 4.59 8.29 16.79
CA GLU A 51 4.79 9.73 16.61
C GLU A 51 5.45 10.34 17.85
N ALA A 52 4.88 10.10 19.02
CA ALA A 52 5.43 10.62 20.26
C ALA A 52 6.84 10.09 20.53
N SER A 53 7.15 8.86 20.12
CA SER A 53 8.48 8.27 20.30
C SER A 53 9.52 8.86 19.34
N GLU A 54 9.15 9.14 18.09
CA GLU A 54 10.06 9.78 17.12
C GLU A 54 10.34 11.23 17.54
N GLU A 55 9.31 12.01 17.86
CA GLU A 55 9.44 13.43 18.27
C GLU A 55 10.24 13.61 19.57
N LEU A 56 10.13 12.66 20.51
CA LEU A 56 10.86 12.71 21.78
C LEU A 56 12.24 12.03 21.74
N GLY A 57 12.63 11.44 20.60
CA GLY A 57 13.89 10.69 20.49
C GLY A 57 13.94 9.47 21.43
N LEU A 58 12.86 8.69 21.46
CA LEU A 58 12.72 7.46 22.25
C LEU A 58 12.89 6.23 21.34
N GLU A 59 14.07 6.10 20.72
CA GLU A 59 14.33 5.06 19.71
C GLU A 59 14.05 3.63 20.21
N PRO A 60 14.40 3.24 21.45
CA PRO A 60 14.07 1.90 21.92
C PRO A 60 12.56 1.65 21.93
N LEU A 61 11.74 2.62 22.35
CA LEU A 61 10.28 2.45 22.36
C LEU A 61 9.74 2.36 20.93
N LEU A 62 10.24 3.23 20.04
CA LEU A 62 9.87 3.26 18.62
C LEU A 62 10.12 1.89 17.95
N GLU A 63 11.31 1.32 18.13
CA GLU A 63 11.67 0.03 17.55
C GLU A 63 10.78 -1.12 18.07
N HIS A 64 10.51 -1.15 19.38
CA HIS A 64 9.66 -2.18 19.96
C HIS A 64 8.21 -2.07 19.50
N LEU A 65 7.69 -0.85 19.34
CA LEU A 65 6.35 -0.62 18.79
C LEU A 65 6.25 -1.05 17.33
N LEU A 66 7.21 -0.65 16.48
CA LEU A 66 7.24 -1.06 15.06
C LEU A 66 7.31 -2.58 14.92
N LEU A 67 8.15 -3.24 15.72
CA LEU A 67 8.25 -4.70 15.74
C LEU A 67 6.93 -5.35 16.15
N ALA A 68 6.30 -4.87 17.22
CA ALA A 68 5.04 -5.41 17.72
C ALA A 68 3.88 -5.21 16.72
N LEU A 69 3.77 -4.02 16.13
CA LEU A 69 2.78 -3.71 15.10
C LEU A 69 2.96 -4.62 13.88
N ASN A 70 4.19 -4.82 13.41
CA ASN A 70 4.49 -5.72 12.29
C ASN A 70 4.11 -7.18 12.62
N GLN A 71 4.37 -7.65 13.84
CA GLN A 71 3.97 -8.99 14.28
C GLN A 71 2.44 -9.17 14.32
N ASN A 72 1.69 -8.09 14.54
CA ASN A 72 0.23 -8.13 14.56
C ASN A 72 -0.43 -7.97 13.17
N LEU A 73 0.34 -7.68 12.11
CA LEU A 73 -0.15 -7.62 10.73
C LEU A 73 -0.44 -9.02 10.16
N ASN A 74 -1.54 -9.62 10.62
CA ASN A 74 -1.94 -10.98 10.24
C ASN A 74 -3.30 -11.05 9.51
N ASN A 75 -4.09 -9.99 9.50
CA ASN A 75 -5.41 -9.97 8.89
C ASN A 75 -5.75 -8.61 8.25
N GLN A 76 -6.73 -8.61 7.33
CA GLN A 76 -7.16 -7.42 6.59
C GLN A 76 -7.64 -6.29 7.52
N LYS A 77 -8.40 -6.62 8.57
CA LYS A 77 -8.98 -5.61 9.46
C LYS A 77 -7.87 -4.81 10.14
N THR A 78 -6.84 -5.48 10.67
CA THR A 78 -5.68 -4.81 11.29
C THR A 78 -4.96 -3.92 10.29
N ALA A 79 -4.71 -4.40 9.07
CA ALA A 79 -4.03 -3.59 8.05
C ALA A 79 -4.82 -2.33 7.69
N MET A 80 -6.15 -2.43 7.53
CA MET A 80 -7.01 -1.27 7.28
C MET A 80 -7.00 -0.30 8.47
N THR A 81 -7.09 -0.81 9.70
CA THR A 81 -7.00 0.03 10.91
C THR A 81 -5.68 0.80 10.98
N TYR A 82 -4.56 0.21 10.54
CA TYR A 82 -3.28 0.92 10.53
C TYR A 82 -3.25 2.00 9.47
N ILE A 83 -3.80 1.73 8.28
CA ILE A 83 -3.90 2.72 7.21
C ILE A 83 -4.72 3.93 7.68
N ASP A 84 -5.87 3.69 8.29
CA ASP A 84 -6.75 4.76 8.79
C ASP A 84 -6.06 5.56 9.91
N ALA A 85 -5.36 4.87 10.83
CA ALA A 85 -4.64 5.52 11.93
C ALA A 85 -3.40 6.30 11.48
N MET A 86 -2.79 5.93 10.35
CA MET A 86 -1.65 6.64 9.74
C MET A 86 -2.06 7.86 8.92
N GLU A 87 -3.34 7.97 8.51
CA GLU A 87 -3.83 9.05 7.64
C GLU A 87 -3.45 10.46 8.12
N PRO A 88 -3.56 10.81 9.42
CA PRO A 88 -3.22 12.15 9.91
C PRO A 88 -1.72 12.49 9.82
N TYR A 89 -0.86 11.48 9.69
CA TYR A 89 0.60 11.60 9.72
C TYR A 89 1.24 11.54 8.34
N GLN A 90 0.42 11.37 7.29
CA GLN A 90 0.88 11.40 5.91
C GLN A 90 1.51 12.75 5.60
N PRO A 91 2.69 12.79 4.94
CA PRO A 91 3.39 14.02 4.67
C PRO A 91 2.53 14.94 3.81
N LEU A 92 2.33 16.17 4.29
CA LEU A 92 1.83 17.27 3.46
C LEU A 92 2.95 17.71 2.50
N GLU A 93 2.61 18.37 1.39
CA GLU A 93 3.53 18.63 0.25
C GLU A 93 4.86 19.31 0.60
N GLU A 94 4.99 19.89 1.80
CA GLU A 94 6.19 20.60 2.28
C GLU A 94 6.88 19.94 3.49
N GLU A 95 6.35 18.84 4.05
CA GLU A 95 6.90 18.16 5.23
C GLU A 95 7.77 16.95 4.85
N GLU A 96 8.88 16.76 5.58
CA GLU A 96 9.67 15.53 5.45
C GLU A 96 8.82 14.33 5.94
N PRO A 97 8.87 13.19 5.24
CA PRO A 97 8.15 12.01 5.66
C PRO A 97 8.72 11.49 6.99
N ARG A 98 7.84 11.24 7.95
CA ARG A 98 8.17 10.58 9.22
C ARG A 98 8.73 9.19 8.96
N HIS A 99 9.85 8.85 9.59
CA HIS A 99 10.51 7.56 9.34
C HIS A 99 9.63 6.39 9.77
N TRP A 100 8.91 6.55 10.89
CA TRP A 100 8.02 5.50 11.37
C TRP A 100 6.87 5.21 10.41
N VAL A 101 6.34 6.25 9.73
CA VAL A 101 5.25 6.11 8.75
C VAL A 101 5.73 5.29 7.56
N GLU A 102 6.90 5.62 7.00
CA GLU A 102 7.46 4.87 5.88
C GLU A 102 7.70 3.39 6.23
N ALA A 103 8.23 3.12 7.43
CA ALA A 103 8.53 1.78 7.90
C ALA A 103 7.26 0.93 8.11
N LEU A 104 6.23 1.51 8.74
CA LEU A 104 4.95 0.83 8.96
C LEU A 104 4.19 0.64 7.65
N GLU A 105 4.20 1.64 6.76
CA GLU A 105 3.59 1.55 5.44
C GLU A 105 4.23 0.44 4.59
N GLU A 106 5.57 0.30 4.57
CA GLU A 106 6.22 -0.79 3.84
C GLU A 106 5.85 -2.17 4.43
N SER A 107 5.65 -2.25 5.75
CA SER A 107 5.18 -3.47 6.41
C SER A 107 3.74 -3.82 6.00
N VAL A 108 2.85 -2.82 5.96
CA VAL A 108 1.47 -2.96 5.47
C VAL A 108 1.44 -3.36 4.00
N VAL A 109 2.22 -2.69 3.14
CA VAL A 109 2.34 -3.03 1.72
C VAL A 109 2.84 -4.46 1.55
N THR A 110 3.87 -4.86 2.31
CA THR A 110 4.40 -6.23 2.27
C THR A 110 3.33 -7.27 2.65
N TYR A 111 2.55 -7.00 3.70
CA TYR A 111 1.40 -7.84 4.05
C TYR A 111 0.38 -7.90 2.90
N LEU A 112 0.00 -6.76 2.33
CA LEU A 112 -1.00 -6.66 1.26
C LEU A 112 -0.60 -7.36 -0.04
N VAL A 113 0.70 -7.40 -0.39
CA VAL A 113 1.18 -7.94 -1.68
C VAL A 113 1.69 -9.37 -1.59
N ALA A 114 2.15 -9.82 -0.42
CA ALA A 114 2.76 -11.15 -0.26
C ALA A 114 1.91 -12.09 0.61
N VAL A 115 1.38 -11.60 1.74
CA VAL A 115 0.68 -12.43 2.72
C VAL A 115 -0.81 -12.56 2.37
N MET A 116 -1.51 -11.43 2.21
CA MET A 116 -2.96 -11.41 1.93
C MET A 116 -3.34 -12.18 0.65
N PRO A 117 -2.64 -12.04 -0.50
CA PRO A 117 -3.01 -12.79 -1.69
C PRO A 117 -2.87 -14.31 -1.49
N THR A 118 -1.93 -14.74 -0.65
CA THR A 118 -1.74 -16.14 -0.27
C THR A 118 -2.87 -16.61 0.66
N GLN A 119 -3.24 -15.80 1.66
CA GLN A 119 -4.37 -16.08 2.58
C GLN A 119 -5.71 -16.21 1.84
N LEU A 120 -5.90 -15.41 0.79
CA LEU A 120 -7.11 -15.43 -0.04
C LEU A 120 -7.05 -16.46 -1.17
N GLU A 121 -5.93 -17.18 -1.33
CA GLU A 121 -5.67 -18.06 -2.48
C GLU A 121 -5.94 -17.34 -3.82
N ALA A 122 -5.64 -16.04 -3.88
CA ALA A 122 -6.02 -15.17 -4.99
C ALA A 122 -5.33 -15.60 -6.29
N PHE A 123 -4.07 -16.02 -6.21
CA PHE A 123 -3.31 -16.45 -7.38
C PHE A 123 -2.91 -17.92 -7.22
N SER A 124 -3.48 -18.77 -8.07
CA SER A 124 -3.06 -20.17 -8.14
C SER A 124 -1.72 -20.27 -8.88
N PRO A 125 -0.70 -20.97 -8.37
CA PRO A 125 0.57 -21.18 -9.07
C PRO A 125 0.46 -22.19 -10.22
N THR A 126 -0.62 -22.97 -10.26
CA THR A 126 -0.81 -24.06 -11.25
C THR A 126 -1.66 -23.63 -12.44
N ILE A 127 -2.33 -22.48 -12.35
CA ILE A 127 -3.30 -22.04 -13.36
C ILE A 127 -2.82 -20.75 -13.99
N LYS A 128 -2.49 -20.82 -15.29
CA LYS A 128 -2.17 -19.63 -16.08
C LYS A 128 -3.45 -18.90 -16.44
N LEU A 129 -3.59 -17.65 -15.98
CA LEU A 129 -4.67 -16.78 -16.41
C LEU A 129 -4.37 -16.25 -17.81
N SER A 130 -5.30 -16.52 -18.71
CA SER A 130 -5.18 -16.22 -20.13
C SER A 130 -6.04 -15.01 -20.42
N GLY A 131 -5.41 -13.94 -20.86
CA GLY A 131 -6.08 -12.71 -21.26
C GLY A 131 -5.80 -12.38 -22.71
N ASN A 132 -6.77 -11.72 -23.33
CA ASN A 132 -6.51 -10.95 -24.54
C ASN A 132 -5.82 -9.66 -24.13
N VAL A 133 -4.56 -9.48 -24.52
CA VAL A 133 -3.86 -8.21 -24.39
C VAL A 133 -3.88 -7.52 -25.74
N ASN A 134 -4.46 -6.33 -25.78
CA ASN A 134 -4.41 -5.50 -26.98
C ASN A 134 -3.09 -4.73 -27.00
N ILE A 135 -2.22 -5.04 -27.96
CA ILE A 135 -1.01 -4.28 -28.29
C ILE A 135 -1.30 -3.50 -29.57
N GLY A 136 -1.61 -2.21 -29.45
CA GLY A 136 -2.05 -1.38 -30.58
C GLY A 136 -3.42 -1.84 -31.13
N GLN A 137 -3.45 -2.26 -32.40
CA GLN A 137 -4.63 -2.88 -33.03
C GLN A 137 -4.61 -4.42 -32.97
N ILE A 138 -3.54 -5.01 -32.46
CA ILE A 138 -3.34 -6.46 -32.45
C ILE A 138 -3.79 -7.01 -31.10
N THR A 139 -4.76 -7.92 -31.15
CA THR A 139 -5.15 -8.73 -29.99
C THR A 139 -4.18 -9.90 -29.87
N ALA A 140 -3.27 -9.85 -28.90
CA ALA A 140 -2.42 -10.98 -28.55
C ALA A 140 -3.18 -11.91 -27.58
N CYS A 141 -3.30 -13.19 -27.94
CA CYS A 141 -3.99 -14.20 -27.14
C CYS A 141 -2.96 -15.04 -26.37
N GLY A 142 -3.07 -15.06 -25.04
CA GLY A 142 -2.37 -16.03 -24.19
C GLY A 142 -3.14 -17.37 -24.07
N TYR A 143 -2.44 -18.46 -23.73
CA TYR A 143 -2.98 -19.83 -23.72
C TYR A 143 -3.97 -20.10 -22.55
N MET A 144 -5.15 -20.68 -22.83
CA MET A 144 -6.21 -21.11 -21.89
C MET A 144 -6.09 -22.57 -21.43
N PRO A 145 -6.02 -22.85 -20.12
CA PRO A 145 -6.54 -24.08 -19.54
C PRO A 145 -8.05 -23.94 -19.28
N SER A 146 -8.81 -24.96 -19.64
CA SER A 146 -10.28 -25.06 -19.66
C SER A 146 -10.99 -25.08 -18.30
N ARG A 147 -10.32 -24.72 -17.21
CA ARG A 147 -10.91 -24.64 -15.86
C ARG A 147 -10.56 -23.28 -15.28
N THR A 148 -11.49 -22.33 -15.37
CA THR A 148 -11.45 -21.13 -14.55
C THR A 148 -11.53 -21.56 -13.08
N PRO A 149 -10.47 -21.38 -12.28
CA PRO A 149 -10.53 -21.64 -10.85
C PRO A 149 -11.55 -20.69 -10.22
N PRO A 150 -12.06 -21.02 -9.02
CA PRO A 150 -12.92 -20.10 -8.29
C PRO A 150 -12.19 -18.77 -8.07
N MET A 151 -12.61 -17.73 -8.82
CA MET A 151 -12.05 -16.37 -8.81
C MET A 151 -12.36 -15.59 -7.52
N ARG A 152 -12.81 -16.26 -6.45
CA ARG A 152 -13.29 -15.61 -5.24
C ARG A 152 -12.17 -14.82 -4.57
N GLY A 153 -10.99 -15.43 -4.37
CA GLY A 153 -9.82 -14.74 -3.80
C GLY A 153 -9.36 -13.54 -4.63
N VAL A 154 -9.39 -13.64 -5.97
CA VAL A 154 -9.06 -12.52 -6.86
C VAL A 154 -10.05 -11.37 -6.70
N MET A 155 -11.36 -11.68 -6.66
CA MET A 155 -12.41 -10.68 -6.48
C MET A 155 -12.30 -10.01 -5.12
N ASP A 156 -12.15 -10.79 -4.05
CA ASP A 156 -12.03 -10.29 -2.68
C ASP A 156 -10.80 -9.37 -2.58
N LEU A 157 -9.64 -9.81 -3.05
CA LEU A 157 -8.42 -8.99 -3.10
C LEU A 157 -8.62 -7.72 -3.94
N SER A 158 -9.36 -7.81 -5.06
CA SER A 158 -9.64 -6.65 -5.91
C SER A 158 -10.49 -5.60 -5.18
N HIS A 159 -11.46 -6.04 -4.39
CA HIS A 159 -12.28 -5.16 -3.56
C HIS A 159 -11.46 -4.51 -2.45
N VAL A 160 -10.56 -5.26 -1.80
CA VAL A 160 -9.64 -4.70 -0.80
C VAL A 160 -8.79 -3.61 -1.44
N TYR A 161 -8.09 -3.91 -2.54
CA TYR A 161 -7.20 -2.95 -3.18
C TYR A 161 -7.93 -1.70 -3.68
N ALA A 162 -9.16 -1.85 -4.18
CA ALA A 162 -9.97 -0.73 -4.64
C ALA A 162 -10.43 0.20 -3.50
N SER A 163 -10.48 -0.31 -2.26
CA SER A 163 -10.82 0.48 -1.07
C SER A 163 -9.64 1.27 -0.47
N LEU A 164 -8.40 0.92 -0.84
CA LEU A 164 -7.20 1.58 -0.32
C LEU A 164 -7.10 3.06 -0.76
N PRO A 165 -6.38 3.90 0.00
CA PRO A 165 -5.85 5.17 -0.49
C PRO A 165 -5.13 4.99 -1.84
N GLN A 166 -5.25 6.00 -2.72
CA GLN A 166 -4.78 5.86 -4.11
C GLN A 166 -3.28 5.54 -4.19
N HIS A 167 -2.45 6.16 -3.36
CA HIS A 167 -1.00 5.92 -3.33
C HIS A 167 -0.68 4.46 -2.95
N LEU A 168 -1.32 3.91 -1.92
CA LEU A 168 -1.16 2.51 -1.51
C LEU A 168 -1.66 1.53 -2.57
N MET A 169 -2.82 1.82 -3.19
CA MET A 169 -3.34 0.99 -4.28
C MET A 169 -2.33 0.89 -5.42
N ILE A 170 -1.76 2.03 -5.84
CA ILE A 170 -0.74 2.06 -6.90
C ILE A 170 0.51 1.28 -6.46
N ARG A 171 1.03 1.54 -5.26
CA ARG A 171 2.19 0.81 -4.71
C ARG A 171 1.96 -0.71 -4.70
N CYS A 172 0.78 -1.17 -4.29
CA CYS A 172 0.46 -2.60 -4.24
C CYS A 172 0.39 -3.23 -5.65
N LEU A 173 -0.21 -2.54 -6.62
CA LEU A 173 -0.35 -3.02 -7.99
C LEU A 173 0.99 -3.06 -8.74
N GLU A 174 1.85 -2.07 -8.51
CA GLU A 174 3.17 -1.96 -9.14
C GLU A 174 4.25 -2.78 -8.42
N SER A 175 4.00 -3.20 -7.17
CA SER A 175 4.97 -3.93 -6.36
C SER A 175 5.42 -5.22 -7.04
N PRO A 176 6.73 -5.45 -7.23
CA PRO A 176 7.24 -6.69 -7.80
C PRO A 176 6.97 -7.90 -6.92
N LYS A 177 6.73 -7.70 -5.61
CA LYS A 177 6.46 -8.74 -4.62
C LYS A 177 5.04 -9.34 -4.74
N LEU A 178 4.14 -8.70 -5.50
CA LEU A 178 2.80 -9.24 -5.75
C LEU A 178 2.91 -10.63 -6.40
N THR A 179 2.25 -11.63 -5.81
CA THR A 179 2.38 -13.06 -6.14
C THR A 179 1.62 -13.48 -7.42
N VAL A 180 1.67 -12.63 -8.44
CA VAL A 180 1.18 -12.91 -9.80
C VAL A 180 2.24 -13.67 -10.60
N GLN A 181 1.80 -14.53 -11.51
CA GLN A 181 2.66 -15.35 -12.35
C GLN A 181 3.39 -14.54 -13.43
N ASP A 182 2.67 -13.62 -14.10
CA ASP A 182 3.17 -12.87 -15.23
C ASP A 182 2.53 -11.46 -15.36
N ALA A 183 3.08 -10.65 -16.25
CA ALA A 183 2.62 -9.30 -16.51
C ALA A 183 1.19 -9.23 -17.08
N ILE A 184 0.71 -10.28 -17.74
CA ILE A 184 -0.65 -10.35 -18.28
C ILE A 184 -1.65 -10.51 -17.13
N GLN A 185 -1.42 -11.47 -16.23
CA GLN A 185 -2.21 -11.64 -15.02
C GLN A 185 -2.22 -10.37 -14.17
N ARG A 186 -1.05 -9.73 -14.01
CA ARG A 186 -0.93 -8.45 -13.30
C ARG A 186 -1.77 -7.36 -13.95
N THR A 187 -1.74 -7.27 -15.29
CA THR A 187 -2.52 -6.27 -16.05
C THR A 187 -4.01 -6.50 -15.94
N LEU A 188 -4.47 -7.76 -16.02
CA LEU A 188 -5.89 -8.09 -15.87
C LEU A 188 -6.38 -7.76 -14.45
N PHE A 189 -5.63 -8.16 -13.44
CA PHE A 189 -5.95 -7.87 -12.04
C PHE A 189 -5.98 -6.36 -11.78
N ALA A 190 -4.98 -5.61 -12.26
CA ALA A 190 -4.95 -4.16 -12.12
C ALA A 190 -6.15 -3.49 -12.81
N LYS A 191 -6.52 -3.92 -14.02
CA LYS A 191 -7.73 -3.41 -14.70
C LYS A 191 -9.00 -3.68 -13.90
N GLN A 192 -9.09 -4.84 -13.26
CA GLN A 192 -10.23 -5.20 -12.41
C GLN A 192 -10.31 -4.31 -11.17
N VAL A 193 -9.20 -4.13 -10.44
CA VAL A 193 -9.09 -3.21 -9.29
C VAL A 193 -9.48 -1.79 -9.70
N LEU A 194 -8.90 -1.27 -10.78
CA LEU A 194 -9.16 0.09 -11.26
C LEU A 194 -10.61 0.27 -11.73
N SER A 195 -11.22 -0.75 -12.32
CA SER A 195 -12.66 -0.72 -12.70
C SER A 195 -13.56 -0.57 -11.48
N ILE A 196 -13.22 -1.20 -10.35
CA ILE A 196 -13.95 -1.06 -9.09
C ILE A 196 -13.66 0.31 -8.47
N ALA A 197 -12.38 0.68 -8.34
CA ALA A 197 -11.95 1.94 -7.72
C ALA A 197 -12.53 3.17 -8.44
N ASN A 198 -12.46 3.20 -9.78
CA ASN A 198 -13.01 4.31 -10.58
C ASN A 198 -14.55 4.42 -10.47
N ARG A 199 -15.26 3.34 -10.11
CA ARG A 199 -16.71 3.40 -9.81
C ARG A 199 -16.99 3.94 -8.42
N LEU A 200 -16.17 3.56 -7.45
CA LEU A 200 -16.33 3.98 -6.05
C LEU A 200 -15.93 5.45 -5.84
N LYS A 201 -14.91 5.92 -6.55
CA LYS A 201 -14.29 7.25 -6.36
C LYS A 201 -14.61 8.22 -7.50
N GLN A 202 -15.81 8.15 -8.09
CA GLN A 202 -16.22 9.06 -9.17
C GLN A 202 -16.22 10.52 -8.66
N GLY A 203 -15.17 11.27 -8.96
CA GLY A 203 -15.12 12.71 -8.72
C GLY A 203 -13.80 13.26 -8.19
N GLU A 204 -12.97 12.45 -7.52
CA GLU A 204 -11.88 13.01 -6.70
C GLU A 204 -10.51 13.04 -7.38
N ASN A 205 -10.23 12.17 -8.36
CA ASN A 205 -8.99 12.19 -9.12
C ASN A 205 -9.16 11.46 -10.46
N GLY A 206 -8.67 12.05 -11.56
CA GLY A 206 -8.91 11.58 -12.92
C GLY A 206 -8.69 10.07 -13.12
N ASN A 207 -9.52 9.45 -13.97
CA ASN A 207 -9.56 8.00 -14.21
C ASN A 207 -8.15 7.40 -14.33
N LEU A 208 -7.81 6.45 -13.48
CA LEU A 208 -6.55 5.71 -13.59
C LEU A 208 -6.68 4.53 -14.56
N MET A 209 -5.60 4.21 -15.27
CA MET A 209 -5.50 3.05 -16.16
C MET A 209 -4.18 2.30 -15.98
N ALA A 210 -4.22 0.97 -16.13
CA ALA A 210 -3.03 0.12 -16.11
C ALA A 210 -2.43 -0.03 -17.51
N VAL A 211 -1.12 0.18 -17.63
CA VAL A 211 -0.35 0.05 -18.87
C VAL A 211 0.79 -0.95 -18.63
N MET A 212 1.07 -1.80 -19.62
CA MET A 212 2.24 -2.70 -19.56
C MET A 212 3.51 -1.91 -19.82
N ARG A 213 4.53 -2.12 -18.98
CA ARG A 213 5.86 -1.54 -19.13
C ARG A 213 6.84 -2.64 -19.49
N PHE A 214 7.61 -2.41 -20.55
CA PHE A 214 8.63 -3.34 -21.04
C PHE A 214 9.99 -2.68 -20.88
N GLU A 215 10.75 -3.06 -19.85
CA GLU A 215 12.10 -2.52 -19.59
C GLU A 215 13.13 -3.65 -19.57
N LYS A 216 14.06 -3.64 -20.54
CA LYS A 216 15.26 -4.51 -20.61
C LYS A 216 15.06 -5.93 -20.04
N GLY A 217 14.04 -6.64 -20.53
CA GLY A 217 13.76 -8.04 -20.15
C GLY A 217 12.91 -8.24 -18.89
N LYS A 218 12.34 -7.16 -18.31
CA LYS A 218 11.31 -7.23 -17.28
C LYS A 218 10.00 -6.65 -17.80
N ASP A 219 8.97 -7.48 -17.76
CA ASP A 219 7.60 -7.09 -18.07
C ASP A 219 6.89 -6.74 -16.76
N THR A 220 6.49 -5.48 -16.61
CA THR A 220 5.79 -4.97 -15.42
C THR A 220 4.56 -4.17 -15.83
N ILE A 221 3.89 -3.54 -14.87
CA ILE A 221 2.79 -2.62 -15.14
C ILE A 221 3.10 -1.25 -14.56
N SER A 222 2.37 -0.24 -15.03
CA SER A 222 2.33 1.08 -14.43
C SER A 222 0.91 1.60 -14.41
N ILE A 223 0.55 2.30 -13.35
CA ILE A 223 -0.75 2.93 -13.18
C ILE A 223 -0.60 4.41 -13.56
N VAL A 224 -1.29 4.82 -14.61
CA VAL A 224 -1.20 6.17 -15.17
C VAL A 224 -2.56 6.84 -15.20
N LYS A 225 -2.59 8.17 -15.11
CA LYS A 225 -3.83 8.94 -15.33
C LYS A 225 -4.24 8.82 -16.80
N GLN A 226 -5.48 8.44 -17.04
CA GLN A 226 -6.09 8.40 -18.35
C GLN A 226 -6.23 9.83 -18.86
N THR A 227 -5.48 10.15 -19.91
CA THR A 227 -5.60 11.41 -20.63
C THR A 227 -6.49 11.20 -21.85
N ASN A 228 -7.28 12.21 -22.24
CA ASN A 228 -8.08 12.20 -23.47
C ASN A 228 -7.20 12.34 -24.75
N LEU A 229 -5.90 12.06 -24.65
CA LEU A 229 -5.01 12.07 -25.79
C LEU A 229 -5.44 10.94 -26.75
N LYS A 230 -5.64 11.29 -28.02
CA LYS A 230 -6.03 10.35 -29.08
C LYS A 230 -5.12 9.12 -29.01
N LYS A 231 -5.71 7.91 -29.00
CA LYS A 231 -4.97 6.66 -29.24
C LYS A 231 -4.02 6.88 -30.42
N GLY A 232 -2.73 6.94 -30.14
CA GLY A 232 -1.72 7.05 -31.19
C GLY A 232 -1.90 5.86 -32.14
N VAL A 233 -1.97 6.14 -33.43
CA VAL A 233 -1.89 5.08 -34.44
C VAL A 233 -0.43 4.62 -34.43
N TRP A 234 -0.23 3.35 -34.04
CA TRP A 234 1.07 2.72 -34.16
C TRP A 234 1.43 2.68 -35.64
N ASP A 235 2.49 3.40 -36.05
CA ASP A 235 3.02 3.35 -37.41
C ASP A 235 4.29 2.48 -37.42
N PRO A 236 4.20 1.23 -37.91
CA PRO A 236 5.35 0.33 -37.99
C PRO A 236 6.49 0.87 -38.87
N LYS A 237 6.20 1.82 -39.77
CA LYS A 237 7.18 2.36 -40.72
C LYS A 237 8.26 3.21 -40.06
N LEU A 238 8.01 3.74 -38.86
CA LEU A 238 8.97 4.54 -38.10
C LEU A 238 10.11 3.70 -37.47
N TYR A 239 9.99 2.38 -37.47
CA TYR A 239 10.93 1.47 -36.81
C TYR A 239 11.61 0.48 -37.77
N ASN A 240 11.33 0.59 -39.08
CA ASN A 240 12.14 -0.08 -40.09
C ASN A 240 13.46 0.68 -40.24
N LEU A 241 14.41 0.41 -39.35
CA LEU A 241 15.82 0.58 -39.66
C LEU A 241 16.16 -0.45 -40.75
N SER A 242 16.09 0.02 -41.99
CA SER A 242 16.62 -0.71 -43.13
C SER A 242 18.13 -0.85 -42.95
N SER A 243 18.57 -2.08 -42.72
CA SER A 243 19.92 -2.55 -43.06
C SER A 243 20.02 -2.79 -44.55
#